data_AF-A0AAW1IZX4-F1
#
_entry.id   AF-A0AAW1IZX4-F1
#
_cell.length_a   1.000
_cell.length_b   1.000
_cell.length_c   1.000
_cell.angle_alpha   90.00
_cell.angle_beta   90.00
_cell.angle_gamma   90.00
#
_symmetry.space_group_name_H-M   'P 1'
#
loop_
_entity.id
_entity.type
_entity.pdbx_description
1 polymer ?
#
loop_
_entity_poly.entity_id
_entity_poly.type
_entity_poly.pdbx_seq_one_letter_code
_entity_poly.pdbx_strand_id
1 'polypeptide(L)'
;MKGRTVLDEDERYNSVRHCRYVDEVVRDAPWEITDDFLEKHKIDFVAHDDIPYASEDKDDIYAAIKARGMFLATQRTEGVSTSDIVARIVRDYDVYVRRNLARGYSAKELNISYLKEKKFRFQNKMQKLRDKSKQVIDSIGERTDDLLNKWEEKSKEFVENFMMLFEPIKLKNIWSESKEKLMKAFTPPGSPTPSTRLS
;
A
#
# COMPACT_ATOMS: atom_id res chain seq x y z
N MET A 1 10.94 -22.17 9.61
CA MET A 1 12.05 -21.56 8.81
C MET A 1 11.83 -20.05 8.75
N LYS A 2 12.84 -19.21 9.04
CA LYS A 2 12.66 -17.75 9.25
C LYS A 2 12.16 -16.98 8.03
N GLY A 3 12.79 -17.19 6.88
CA GLY A 3 12.54 -16.40 5.67
C GLY A 3 13.63 -16.60 4.61
N ARG A 4 13.50 -15.88 3.49
CA ARG A 4 14.47 -15.94 2.39
C ARG A 4 15.78 -15.22 2.73
N THR A 5 16.88 -15.75 2.26
CA THR A 5 18.21 -15.14 2.36
C THR A 5 18.62 -14.51 1.03
N VAL A 6 19.39 -13.42 1.09
CA VAL A 6 20.00 -12.81 -0.10
C VAL A 6 21.27 -13.56 -0.48
N LEU A 7 22.11 -13.85 0.51
CA LEU A 7 23.28 -14.71 0.36
C LEU A 7 22.87 -16.17 0.49
N ASP A 8 23.46 -17.04 -0.32
CA ASP A 8 23.31 -18.48 -0.18
C ASP A 8 24.04 -19.02 1.07
N GLU A 9 24.00 -20.32 1.32
CA GLU A 9 24.63 -20.88 2.51
C GLU A 9 26.17 -20.84 2.47
N ASP A 10 26.78 -21.11 1.31
CA ASP A 10 28.24 -21.15 1.17
C ASP A 10 28.84 -19.75 1.26
N GLU A 11 28.17 -18.75 0.67
CA GLU A 11 28.50 -17.34 0.81
C GLU A 11 28.46 -16.89 2.28
N ARG A 12 27.46 -17.34 3.05
CA ARG A 12 27.36 -17.04 4.48
C ARG A 12 28.46 -17.74 5.27
N TYR A 13 28.73 -19.02 5.01
CA TYR A 13 29.82 -19.75 5.67
C TYR A 13 31.16 -19.06 5.44
N ASN A 14 31.44 -18.61 4.21
CA ASN A 14 32.66 -17.89 3.89
C ASN A 14 32.71 -16.49 4.53
N SER A 15 31.57 -15.79 4.60
CA SER A 15 31.49 -14.50 5.29
C SER A 15 31.90 -14.61 6.76
N VAL A 16 31.43 -15.65 7.47
CA VAL A 16 31.76 -15.87 8.89
C VAL A 16 33.23 -16.29 9.06
N ARG A 17 33.79 -17.11 8.15
CA ARG A 17 35.21 -17.52 8.18
C ARG A 17 36.19 -16.35 8.11
N HIS A 18 35.81 -15.25 7.46
CA HIS A 18 36.66 -14.06 7.35
C HIS A 18 36.44 -13.05 8.49
N CYS A 19 35.61 -13.38 9.49
CA CYS A 19 35.47 -12.56 10.67
C CYS A 19 36.70 -12.71 11.58
N ARG A 20 37.26 -11.58 12.03
CA ARG A 20 38.49 -11.52 12.87
C ARG A 20 38.40 -12.37 14.15
N TYR A 21 37.21 -12.51 14.71
CA TYR A 21 36.99 -13.12 16.03
C TYR A 21 36.49 -14.57 15.95
N VAL A 22 36.50 -15.18 14.76
CA VAL A 22 36.00 -16.54 14.55
C VAL A 22 37.18 -17.49 14.38
N ASP A 23 37.22 -18.53 15.21
CA ASP A 23 38.22 -19.61 15.13
C ASP A 23 37.72 -20.81 14.31
N GLU A 24 36.45 -21.21 14.48
CA GLU A 24 35.83 -22.35 13.79
C GLU A 24 34.43 -21.99 13.27
N VAL A 25 34.05 -22.56 12.11
CA VAL A 25 32.70 -22.44 11.54
C VAL A 25 32.06 -23.81 11.38
N VAL A 26 31.05 -24.08 12.20
CA VAL A 26 30.17 -25.25 12.07
C VAL A 26 29.10 -24.96 11.01
N ARG A 27 29.04 -25.79 9.96
CA ARG A 27 28.01 -25.71 8.90
C ARG A 27 26.77 -26.49 9.32
N ASP A 28 25.63 -26.16 8.69
CA ASP A 28 24.35 -26.83 8.94
C ASP A 28 23.99 -26.88 10.44
N ALA A 29 24.18 -25.74 11.12
CA ALA A 29 23.87 -25.63 12.54
C ALA A 29 22.36 -25.82 12.77
N PRO A 30 21.98 -26.55 13.83
CA PRO A 30 20.57 -26.84 14.09
C PRO A 30 19.81 -25.56 14.45
N TRP A 31 18.51 -25.54 14.18
CA TRP A 31 17.64 -24.42 14.56
C TRP A 31 17.52 -24.29 16.08
N GLU A 32 17.47 -25.43 16.79
CA GLU A 32 17.49 -25.50 18.26
C GLU A 32 18.73 -26.26 18.72
N ILE A 33 19.40 -25.77 19.75
CA ILE A 33 20.59 -26.41 20.29
C ILE A 33 20.18 -27.61 21.15
N THR A 34 20.67 -28.79 20.80
CA THR A 34 20.45 -30.03 21.54
C THR A 34 21.65 -30.38 22.42
N ASP A 35 21.42 -31.23 23.42
CA ASP A 35 22.48 -31.71 24.33
C ASP A 35 23.59 -32.45 23.56
N ASP A 36 23.22 -33.28 22.58
CA ASP A 36 24.16 -33.96 21.69
C ASP A 36 25.03 -32.97 20.91
N PHE A 37 24.47 -31.83 20.49
CA PHE A 37 25.22 -30.80 19.78
C PHE A 37 26.22 -30.09 20.71
N LEU A 38 25.80 -29.79 21.94
CA LEU A 38 26.68 -29.21 22.97
C LEU A 38 27.84 -30.14 23.30
N GLU A 39 27.58 -31.44 23.51
CA GLU A 39 28.61 -32.42 23.85
C GLU A 39 29.56 -32.67 22.68
N LYS A 40 29.02 -32.88 21.47
CA LYS A 40 29.81 -33.13 20.25
C LYS A 40 30.81 -32.01 19.98
N HIS A 41 30.39 -30.76 20.14
CA HIS A 41 31.22 -29.58 19.89
C HIS A 41 31.91 -29.03 21.15
N LYS A 42 31.73 -29.67 22.31
CA LYS A 42 32.30 -29.28 23.61
C LYS A 42 32.03 -27.80 23.94
N ILE A 43 30.77 -27.39 23.81
CA ILE A 43 30.35 -26.00 23.98
C ILE A 43 30.12 -25.71 25.47
N ASP A 44 30.92 -24.81 26.04
CA ASP A 44 30.76 -24.35 27.43
C ASP A 44 29.67 -23.26 27.56
N PHE A 45 29.60 -22.35 26.60
CA PHE A 45 28.67 -21.22 26.62
C PHE A 45 28.10 -20.92 25.23
N VAL A 46 26.87 -20.40 25.20
CA VAL A 46 26.18 -19.96 23.99
C VAL A 46 25.96 -18.46 24.05
N ALA A 47 26.46 -17.72 23.06
CA ALA A 47 26.34 -16.27 23.00
C ALA A 47 25.31 -15.82 21.94
N HIS A 48 24.30 -15.06 22.35
CA HIS A 48 23.29 -14.43 21.47
C HIS A 48 22.70 -13.19 22.17
N ASP A 49 21.95 -12.33 21.46
CA ASP A 49 21.18 -11.27 22.13
C ASP A 49 20.09 -11.87 23.05
N ASP A 50 19.73 -11.13 24.11
CA ASP A 50 18.87 -11.65 25.20
C ASP A 50 17.37 -11.65 24.86
N ILE A 51 16.99 -11.15 23.68
CA ILE A 51 15.59 -11.09 23.28
C ILE A 51 15.07 -12.53 23.08
N PRO A 52 13.94 -12.91 23.70
CA PRO A 52 13.34 -14.23 23.50
C PRO A 52 13.18 -14.57 22.03
N TYR A 53 13.72 -15.72 21.61
CA TYR A 53 13.70 -16.12 20.22
C TYR A 53 12.62 -17.17 19.99
N ALA A 54 11.42 -16.69 19.67
CA ALA A 54 10.26 -17.54 19.48
C ALA A 54 10.32 -18.39 18.21
N SER A 55 9.81 -19.62 18.31
CA SER A 55 9.53 -20.54 17.22
C SER A 55 8.06 -20.97 17.27
N GLU A 56 7.60 -21.80 16.31
CA GLU A 56 6.19 -22.21 16.24
C GLU A 56 5.71 -22.90 17.54
N ASP A 57 6.59 -23.68 18.18
CA ASP A 57 6.25 -24.48 19.37
C ASP A 57 6.84 -23.96 20.70
N LYS A 58 7.62 -22.87 20.68
CA LYS A 58 8.36 -22.38 21.86
C LYS A 58 8.45 -20.86 21.90
N ASP A 59 8.26 -20.29 23.09
CA ASP A 59 8.40 -18.85 23.32
C ASP A 59 9.86 -18.38 23.22
N ASP A 60 10.81 -19.21 23.64
CA ASP A 60 12.25 -18.95 23.51
C ASP A 60 13.03 -20.26 23.31
N ILE A 61 13.65 -20.43 22.15
CA ILE A 61 14.49 -21.60 21.86
C ILE A 61 15.73 -21.69 22.76
N TYR A 62 16.16 -20.57 23.37
CA TYR A 62 17.30 -20.55 24.28
C TYR A 62 16.92 -20.75 25.75
N ALA A 63 15.64 -20.91 26.08
CA ALA A 63 15.17 -21.01 27.47
C ALA A 63 15.91 -22.09 28.28
N ALA A 64 16.12 -23.28 27.71
CA ALA A 64 16.83 -24.37 28.36
C ALA A 64 18.31 -24.05 28.62
N ILE A 65 18.96 -23.36 27.68
CA ILE A 65 20.37 -22.94 27.79
C ILE A 65 20.51 -21.84 28.85
N LYS A 66 19.58 -20.88 28.88
CA LYS A 66 19.49 -19.83 29.91
C LYS A 66 19.30 -20.43 31.31
N ALA A 67 18.38 -21.40 31.46
CA ALA A 67 18.10 -22.05 32.74
C ALA A 67 19.30 -22.82 33.31
N ARG A 68 20.20 -23.31 32.45
CA ARG A 68 21.44 -24.00 32.83
C ARG A 68 22.59 -23.04 33.16
N GLY A 69 22.41 -21.73 33.03
CA GLY A 69 23.45 -20.73 33.26
C GLY A 69 24.55 -20.72 32.18
N MET A 70 24.29 -21.31 31.01
CA MET A 70 25.25 -21.41 29.91
C MET A 70 25.08 -20.31 28.85
N PHE A 71 24.12 -19.40 29.02
CA PHE A 71 23.82 -18.34 28.05
C PHE A 71 24.58 -17.05 28.36
N LEU A 72 25.28 -16.50 27.37
CA LEU A 72 25.97 -15.21 27.44
C LEU A 72 25.26 -14.18 26.58
N ALA A 73 24.57 -13.23 27.24
CA ALA A 73 23.84 -12.17 26.55
C ALA A 73 24.81 -11.18 25.88
N THR A 74 24.65 -11.00 24.57
CA THR A 74 25.37 -9.99 23.78
C THR A 74 24.47 -8.78 23.47
N GLN A 75 25.09 -7.66 23.10
CA GLN A 75 24.36 -6.45 22.73
C GLN A 75 24.31 -6.27 21.22
N ARG A 76 23.14 -5.87 20.72
CA ARG A 76 22.94 -5.57 19.31
C ARG A 76 23.63 -4.25 18.97
N THR A 77 24.21 -4.17 17.78
CA THR A 77 24.71 -2.89 17.25
C THR A 77 23.55 -2.13 16.63
N GLU A 78 23.27 -0.92 17.13
CA GLU A 78 22.21 -0.07 16.59
C GLU A 78 22.57 0.48 15.21
N GLY A 79 21.54 0.74 14.39
CA GLY A 79 21.71 1.35 13.06
C GLY A 79 22.26 0.42 11.96
N VAL A 80 22.49 -0.87 12.26
CA VAL A 80 22.91 -1.87 11.28
C VAL A 80 22.10 -3.16 11.41
N SER A 81 21.50 -3.59 10.31
CA SER A 81 20.86 -4.91 10.20
C SER A 81 20.72 -5.32 8.72
N THR A 82 20.55 -6.61 8.45
CA THR A 82 20.30 -7.11 7.09
C THR A 82 19.05 -6.47 6.48
N SER A 83 17.98 -6.33 7.27
CA SER A 83 16.73 -5.70 6.82
C SER A 83 16.94 -4.23 6.44
N ASP A 84 17.73 -3.50 7.21
CA ASP A 84 18.03 -2.11 6.93
C ASP A 84 18.88 -1.94 5.66
N ILE A 85 19.90 -2.79 5.46
CA ILE A 85 20.68 -2.81 4.21
C ILE A 85 19.78 -3.08 3.00
N VAL A 86 18.89 -4.08 3.09
CA VAL A 86 17.92 -4.38 2.02
C VAL A 86 16.99 -3.21 1.77
N ALA A 87 16.48 -2.56 2.83
CA ALA A 87 15.60 -1.40 2.70
C ALA A 87 16.28 -0.21 2.02
N ARG A 88 17.57 0.05 2.31
CA ARG A 88 18.37 1.07 1.64
C ARG A 88 18.50 0.79 0.14
N ILE A 89 18.86 -0.45 -0.24
CA ILE A 89 18.99 -0.86 -1.65
C ILE A 89 17.66 -0.70 -2.40
N VAL A 90 16.56 -1.15 -1.82
CA VAL A 90 15.23 -1.06 -2.45
C VAL A 90 14.80 0.40 -2.64
N ARG A 91 15.05 1.26 -1.65
CA ARG A 91 14.74 2.69 -1.73
C ARG A 91 15.52 3.37 -2.85
N ASP A 92 16.83 3.10 -2.94
CA ASP A 92 17.70 3.68 -3.94
C ASP A 92 17.33 3.18 -5.35
N TYR A 93 16.97 1.91 -5.48
CA TYR A 93 16.46 1.34 -6.74
C TYR A 93 15.15 2.00 -7.17
N ASP A 94 14.22 2.26 -6.25
CA ASP A 94 12.97 2.97 -6.56
C ASP A 94 13.21 4.40 -7.07
N VAL A 95 14.17 5.11 -6.47
CA VAL A 95 14.59 6.44 -6.94
C VAL A 95 15.24 6.37 -8.31
N TYR A 96 16.14 5.41 -8.52
CA TYR A 96 16.78 5.15 -9.81
C TYR A 96 15.75 4.89 -10.92
N VAL A 97 14.77 4.03 -10.66
CA VAL A 97 13.72 3.69 -11.62
C VAL A 97 12.88 4.90 -11.97
N ARG A 98 12.39 5.65 -10.98
CA ARG A 98 11.56 6.86 -11.24
C ARG A 98 12.30 7.90 -12.07
N ARG A 99 13.58 8.12 -11.76
CA ARG A 99 14.43 9.10 -12.47
C ARG A 99 14.63 8.70 -13.93
N ASN A 100 14.92 7.43 -14.20
CA ASN A 100 15.16 6.97 -15.57
C ASN A 100 13.87 6.89 -16.39
N LEU A 101 12.74 6.51 -15.80
CA LEU A 101 11.44 6.61 -16.46
C LEU A 101 11.10 8.05 -16.86
N ALA A 102 11.41 9.03 -16.00
CA ALA A 102 11.21 10.45 -16.31
C ALA A 102 12.13 10.95 -17.44
N ARG A 103 13.29 10.32 -17.64
CA ARG A 103 14.23 10.59 -18.74
C ARG A 103 13.85 9.87 -20.04
N GLY A 104 12.81 9.04 -20.04
CA GLY A 104 12.30 8.36 -21.23
C GLY A 104 12.77 6.93 -21.43
N TYR A 105 13.53 6.35 -20.50
CA TYR A 105 13.86 4.92 -20.52
C TYR A 105 12.59 4.09 -20.37
N SER A 106 12.51 2.98 -21.09
CA SER A 106 11.39 2.05 -21.03
C SER A 106 11.49 1.11 -19.82
N ALA A 107 10.36 0.59 -19.37
CA ALA A 107 10.33 -0.41 -18.29
C ALA A 107 11.13 -1.69 -18.61
N LYS A 108 11.19 -2.07 -19.89
CA LYS A 108 11.92 -3.24 -20.35
C LYS A 108 13.43 -3.07 -20.16
N GLU A 109 13.95 -1.87 -20.44
CA GLU A 109 15.37 -1.53 -20.26
C GLU A 109 15.77 -1.46 -18.78
N LEU A 110 14.84 -1.11 -17.90
CA LEU A 110 15.06 -1.03 -16.46
C LEU A 110 14.80 -2.36 -15.73
N ASN A 111 14.47 -3.42 -16.47
CA ASN A 111 14.06 -4.73 -15.96
C ASN A 111 12.97 -4.64 -14.87
N ILE A 112 12.03 -3.69 -15.05
CA ILE A 112 10.91 -3.53 -14.12
C ILE A 112 9.66 -4.22 -14.68
N SER A 113 8.92 -4.90 -13.79
CA SER A 113 7.64 -5.49 -14.15
C SER A 113 6.65 -4.42 -14.64
N TYR A 114 5.85 -4.78 -15.65
CA TYR A 114 4.83 -3.94 -16.28
C TYR A 114 3.85 -3.31 -15.29
N LEU A 115 3.52 -4.00 -14.19
CA LEU A 115 2.65 -3.48 -13.13
C LEU A 115 3.27 -2.29 -12.40
N LYS A 116 4.59 -2.33 -12.18
CA LYS A 116 5.34 -1.26 -11.52
C LYS A 116 5.38 -0.03 -12.43
N GLU A 117 5.56 -0.22 -13.73
CA GLU A 117 5.48 0.85 -14.72
C GLU A 117 4.11 1.53 -14.74
N LYS A 118 3.01 0.75 -14.80
CA LYS A 118 1.64 1.29 -14.75
C LYS A 118 1.37 2.05 -13.47
N LYS A 119 1.81 1.54 -12.31
CA LYS A 119 1.71 2.22 -11.02
C LYS A 119 2.42 3.57 -11.05
N PHE A 120 3.64 3.65 -11.60
CA PHE A 120 4.37 4.92 -11.71
C PHE A 120 3.69 5.90 -12.67
N ARG A 121 3.22 5.45 -13.83
CA ARG A 121 2.49 6.33 -14.77
C ARG A 121 1.22 6.90 -14.12
N PHE A 122 0.50 6.08 -13.36
CA PHE A 122 -0.69 6.51 -12.63
C PHE A 122 -0.35 7.54 -11.55
N GLN A 123 0.67 7.27 -10.73
CA GLN A 123 1.15 8.21 -9.71
C GLN A 123 1.56 9.56 -10.32
N ASN A 124 2.29 9.56 -11.44
CA ASN A 124 2.68 10.78 -12.13
C ASN A 124 1.48 11.55 -12.70
N LYS A 125 0.48 10.86 -13.25
CA LYS A 125 -0.76 11.51 -13.71
C LYS A 125 -1.54 12.12 -12.54
N MET A 126 -1.65 11.39 -11.43
CA MET A 126 -2.34 11.85 -10.23
C MET A 126 -1.64 13.06 -9.59
N GLN A 127 -0.31 13.08 -9.59
CA GLN A 127 0.47 14.22 -9.14
C GLN A 127 0.25 15.44 -10.04
N LYS A 128 0.29 15.28 -11.38
CA LYS A 128 -0.05 16.38 -12.32
C LYS A 128 -1.47 16.90 -12.12
N LEU A 129 -2.44 16.03 -11.84
CA LEU A 129 -3.81 16.43 -11.52
C LEU A 129 -3.88 17.20 -10.20
N ARG A 130 -3.17 16.76 -9.17
CA ARG A 130 -3.08 17.46 -7.89
C ARG A 130 -2.45 18.84 -8.04
N ASP A 131 -1.37 18.94 -8.80
CA ASP A 131 -0.65 20.21 -8.98
C ASP A 131 -1.47 21.19 -9.82
N LYS A 132 -2.17 20.71 -10.86
CA LYS A 132 -3.18 21.52 -11.58
C LYS A 132 -4.32 21.96 -10.67
N SER A 133 -4.83 21.07 -9.82
CA SER A 133 -5.89 21.39 -8.86
C SER A 133 -5.44 22.46 -7.87
N LYS A 134 -4.22 22.34 -7.31
CA LYS A 134 -3.62 23.37 -6.46
C LYS A 134 -3.49 24.71 -7.19
N GLN A 135 -2.95 24.71 -8.41
CA GLN A 135 -2.83 25.94 -9.20
C GLN A 135 -4.18 26.60 -9.46
N VAL A 136 -5.22 25.80 -9.71
CA VAL A 136 -6.60 26.29 -9.86
C VAL A 136 -7.11 26.86 -8.54
N ILE A 137 -6.93 26.16 -7.42
CA ILE A 137 -7.33 26.64 -6.09
C ILE A 137 -6.60 27.93 -5.71
N ASP A 138 -5.30 28.03 -5.96
CA ASP A 138 -4.49 29.22 -5.68
C ASP A 138 -4.93 30.40 -6.57
N SER A 139 -5.19 30.14 -7.87
CA SER A 139 -5.76 31.16 -8.78
C SER A 139 -7.20 31.54 -8.44
N ILE A 140 -7.94 30.65 -7.77
CA ILE A 140 -9.27 30.91 -7.24
C ILE A 140 -9.16 31.65 -5.91
N GLY A 141 -8.13 31.44 -5.07
CA GLY A 141 -7.90 32.13 -3.80
C GLY A 141 -7.74 33.65 -3.91
N GLU A 142 -7.23 34.15 -5.04
CA GLU A 142 -7.25 35.59 -5.34
C GLU A 142 -8.62 36.08 -5.89
N ARG A 143 -9.47 35.15 -6.35
CA ARG A 143 -10.83 35.41 -6.85
C ARG A 143 -11.93 34.96 -5.87
N THR A 144 -11.60 34.36 -4.72
CA THR A 144 -12.57 33.70 -3.83
C THR A 144 -13.48 34.70 -3.19
N ASP A 145 -12.96 35.85 -2.79
CA ASP A 145 -13.76 36.91 -2.20
C ASP A 145 -14.79 37.43 -3.23
N ASP A 146 -14.37 37.56 -4.49
CA ASP A 146 -15.23 38.02 -5.58
C ASP A 146 -16.24 36.95 -6.04
N LEU A 147 -15.88 35.66 -5.95
CA LEU A 147 -16.77 34.53 -6.27
C LEU A 147 -17.72 34.19 -5.13
N LEU A 148 -17.30 34.32 -3.87
CA LEU A 148 -18.16 34.16 -2.69
C LEU A 148 -19.18 35.28 -2.62
N ASN A 149 -18.78 36.53 -2.86
CA ASN A 149 -19.70 37.66 -2.94
C ASN A 149 -20.69 37.49 -4.11
N LYS A 150 -20.23 37.08 -5.30
CA LYS A 150 -21.12 36.80 -6.44
C LYS A 150 -22.04 35.60 -6.20
N TRP A 151 -21.60 34.59 -5.48
CA TRP A 151 -22.43 33.43 -5.11
C TRP A 151 -23.44 33.80 -4.02
N GLU A 152 -23.09 34.68 -3.09
CA GLU A 152 -24.02 35.23 -2.10
C GLU A 152 -25.08 36.13 -2.76
N GLU A 153 -24.68 37.02 -3.67
CA GLU A 153 -25.61 37.85 -4.45
C GLU A 153 -26.54 37.01 -5.33
N LYS A 154 -25.99 36.03 -6.08
CA LYS A 154 -26.80 35.14 -6.91
C LYS A 154 -27.65 34.17 -6.11
N SER A 155 -27.22 33.75 -4.93
CA SER A 155 -28.04 32.91 -4.06
C SER A 155 -29.18 33.69 -3.41
N LYS A 156 -29.01 34.99 -3.12
CA LYS A 156 -30.11 35.87 -2.71
C LYS A 156 -31.14 36.03 -3.82
N GLU A 157 -30.72 36.34 -5.05
CA GLU A 157 -31.65 36.40 -6.20
C GLU A 157 -32.32 35.06 -6.49
N PHE A 158 -31.59 33.94 -6.34
CA PHE A 158 -32.15 32.61 -6.54
C PHE A 158 -33.16 32.24 -5.45
N VAL A 159 -32.86 32.56 -4.19
CA VAL A 159 -33.77 32.34 -3.06
C VAL A 159 -34.99 33.26 -3.15
N GLU A 160 -34.85 34.52 -3.56
CA GLU A 160 -35.98 35.42 -3.80
C GLU A 160 -36.87 34.93 -4.95
N ASN A 161 -36.27 34.56 -6.09
CA ASN A 161 -37.01 33.99 -7.21
C ASN A 161 -37.67 32.65 -6.85
N PHE A 162 -36.97 31.81 -6.09
CA PHE A 162 -37.52 30.56 -5.57
C PHE A 162 -38.69 30.85 -4.62
N MET A 163 -38.56 31.75 -3.66
CA MET A 163 -39.64 32.14 -2.74
C MET A 163 -40.85 32.73 -3.49
N MET A 164 -40.64 33.52 -4.55
CA MET A 164 -41.71 34.00 -5.43
C MET A 164 -42.40 32.87 -6.21
N LEU A 165 -41.65 31.81 -6.57
CA LEU A 165 -42.18 30.59 -7.18
C LEU A 165 -43.04 29.76 -6.20
N PHE A 166 -42.85 29.96 -4.88
CA PHE A 166 -43.59 29.26 -3.81
C PHE A 166 -44.65 30.13 -3.11
N GLU A 167 -45.15 31.19 -3.76
CA GLU A 167 -46.44 31.75 -3.38
C GLU A 167 -47.53 30.65 -3.42
N PRO A 168 -48.48 30.60 -2.46
CA PRO A 168 -49.15 29.36 -2.05
C PRO A 168 -50.18 28.78 -3.04
N ILE A 169 -50.21 29.22 -4.30
CA ILE A 169 -51.33 28.94 -5.22
C ILE A 169 -50.94 28.08 -6.44
N LYS A 170 -49.67 27.79 -6.74
CA LYS A 170 -49.30 27.07 -7.98
C LYS A 170 -48.66 25.68 -7.85
N LEU A 171 -48.44 25.15 -6.65
CA LEU A 171 -47.85 23.80 -6.48
C LEU A 171 -48.82 22.63 -6.77
N LYS A 172 -50.13 22.85 -6.69
CA LYS A 172 -51.12 21.77 -6.92
C LYS A 172 -51.21 21.34 -8.39
N ASN A 173 -50.96 22.26 -9.34
CA ASN A 173 -51.12 21.97 -10.77
C ASN A 173 -49.94 21.20 -11.39
N ILE A 174 -48.72 21.37 -10.85
CA ILE A 174 -47.51 20.70 -11.38
C ILE A 174 -47.46 19.23 -10.96
N TRP A 175 -48.00 18.91 -9.78
CA TRP A 175 -47.98 17.55 -9.25
C TRP A 175 -48.98 16.62 -9.95
N SER A 176 -50.09 17.16 -10.47
CA SER A 176 -51.06 16.40 -11.28
C SER A 176 -50.53 16.07 -12.68
N GLU A 177 -49.88 17.01 -13.36
CA GLU A 177 -49.34 16.81 -14.71
C GLU A 177 -48.17 15.81 -14.75
N SER A 178 -47.34 15.81 -13.71
CA SER A 178 -46.18 14.92 -13.60
C SER A 178 -46.59 13.45 -13.40
N LYS A 179 -47.72 13.22 -12.70
CA LYS A 179 -48.26 11.87 -12.46
C LYS A 179 -48.81 11.23 -13.74
N GLU A 180 -49.46 12.01 -14.61
CA GLU A 180 -49.98 11.53 -15.91
C GLU A 180 -48.87 11.13 -16.89
N LYS A 181 -47.78 11.90 -16.93
CA LYS A 181 -46.61 11.57 -17.78
C LYS A 181 -45.88 10.31 -17.33
N LEU A 182 -45.75 10.11 -16.01
CA LEU A 182 -45.12 8.91 -15.46
C LEU A 182 -45.96 7.65 -15.72
N MET A 183 -47.30 7.72 -15.62
CA MET A 183 -48.17 6.56 -15.89
C MET A 183 -48.13 6.09 -17.35
N LYS A 184 -47.91 7.00 -18.32
CA LYS A 184 -47.74 6.65 -19.74
C LYS A 184 -46.38 6.00 -20.06
N ALA A 185 -45.37 6.17 -19.22
CA ALA A 185 -44.01 5.67 -19.47
C ALA A 185 -43.79 4.22 -18.99
N PHE A 186 -44.69 3.68 -18.15
CA PHE A 186 -44.53 2.35 -17.53
C PHE A 186 -45.43 1.25 -18.11
N THR A 187 -46.18 1.50 -19.19
CA THR A 187 -46.96 0.44 -19.87
C THR A 187 -46.16 -0.18 -21.03
N PRO A 188 -45.92 -1.50 -21.09
CA PRO A 188 -45.18 -2.11 -22.20
C PRO A 188 -45.99 -2.14 -23.51
N PRO A 189 -45.35 -2.12 -24.69
CA PRO A 189 -46.05 -2.23 -25.97
C PRO A 189 -46.60 -3.64 -26.18
N GLY A 190 -47.89 -3.73 -26.51
CA GLY A 190 -48.58 -5.00 -26.81
C GLY A 190 -48.06 -5.67 -28.09
N SER A 191 -47.93 -6.99 -28.05
CA SER A 191 -47.53 -7.86 -29.17
C SER A 191 -48.48 -7.74 -30.38
N PRO A 192 -48.01 -7.91 -31.63
CA PRO A 192 -48.86 -7.81 -32.81
C PRO A 192 -49.75 -9.06 -32.97
N THR A 193 -51.02 -8.83 -33.30
CA THR A 193 -52.01 -9.85 -33.63
C THR A 193 -51.84 -10.38 -35.06
N PRO A 194 -52.23 -11.64 -35.37
CA PRO A 194 -52.24 -12.15 -36.73
C PRO A 194 -53.48 -11.67 -37.50
N SER A 195 -53.26 -11.35 -38.78
CA SER A 195 -54.26 -10.94 -39.78
C SER A 195 -55.23 -12.07 -40.13
N THR A 196 -56.51 -11.88 -39.84
CA THR A 196 -57.62 -12.73 -40.34
C THR A 196 -57.85 -12.46 -41.83
N ARG A 197 -57.76 -13.50 -42.67
CA ARG A 197 -58.26 -13.49 -44.05
C ARG A 197 -59.68 -14.11 -44.08
N LEU A 198 -60.54 -13.46 -44.84
CA LEU A 198 -61.97 -13.67 -45.08
C LEU A 198 -62.38 -15.11 -45.44
N SER A 199 -63.61 -15.45 -45.02
CA SER A 199 -64.63 -16.13 -45.82
C SER A 199 -66.00 -15.61 -45.40
#